data_AF-A0A9X6NK61-F1
#
_entry.id   AF-A0A9X6NK61-F1
#
_cell.length_a   1.000
_cell.length_b   1.000
_cell.length_c   1.000
_cell.angle_alpha   90.00
_cell.angle_beta   90.00
_cell.angle_gamma   90.00
#
_symmetry.space_group_name_H-M   'P 1'
#
loop_
_entity.id
_entity.type
_entity.pdbx_description
1 polymer ?
#
loop_
_entity_poly.entity_id
_entity_poly.type
_entity_poly.pdbx_seq_one_letter_code
_entity_poly.pdbx_strand_id
1 'polypeptide(L)'
;MELKFSITLLLAFGSGTFAMRCPSPDWYYRKTTDKCYFIQGNEGASGGDSTTGALTSFTLLWDQAVEECRIRGGKIATFSDAEELEWVKTKLVDIDYWTGLTYQNYRWQWYDGETFTEYVTIPMV
;
A
#
# COMPACT_ATOMS: atom_id res chain seq x y z
N MET A 1 16.41 -11.62 -46.76
CA MET A 1 17.14 -12.59 -45.92
C MET A 1 18.53 -12.02 -45.72
N GLU A 2 18.92 -11.77 -44.48
CA GLU A 2 20.28 -11.92 -43.93
C GLU A 2 20.15 -11.58 -42.43
N LEU A 3 20.16 -12.62 -41.61
CA LEU A 3 20.23 -12.57 -40.15
C LEU A 3 21.69 -12.42 -39.75
N LYS A 4 22.02 -11.51 -38.83
CA LYS A 4 23.28 -11.55 -38.08
C LYS A 4 22.98 -11.47 -36.58
N PHE A 5 22.91 -12.65 -35.97
CA PHE A 5 22.99 -12.86 -34.53
C PHE A 5 24.45 -13.04 -34.11
N SER A 6 24.72 -12.74 -32.84
CA SER A 6 25.87 -13.15 -32.02
C SER A 6 27.00 -12.13 -31.88
N ILE A 7 27.05 -11.49 -30.71
CA ILE A 7 28.19 -11.60 -29.78
C ILE A 7 27.58 -11.72 -28.38
N THR A 8 27.53 -12.96 -27.90
CA THR A 8 27.43 -13.29 -26.50
C THR A 8 28.81 -13.00 -25.88
N LEU A 9 28.92 -12.00 -25.01
CA LEU A 9 29.94 -12.00 -23.97
C LEU A 9 29.24 -11.95 -22.61
N LEU A 10 29.17 -13.14 -22.03
CA LEU A 10 28.68 -13.45 -20.70
C LEU A 10 29.44 -12.63 -19.64
N LEU A 11 28.72 -11.78 -18.93
CA LEU A 11 28.95 -11.64 -17.50
C LEU A 11 27.87 -12.44 -16.79
N ALA A 12 28.18 -13.72 -16.54
CA ALA A 12 27.44 -14.50 -15.57
C ALA A 12 27.82 -14.00 -14.17
N PHE A 13 27.09 -13.00 -13.67
CA PHE A 13 26.95 -12.78 -12.23
C PHE A 13 25.47 -12.53 -11.94
N GLY A 14 24.79 -13.61 -11.59
CA GLY A 14 23.46 -13.62 -10.99
C GLY A 14 22.33 -13.56 -11.99
N SER A 15 21.59 -14.66 -12.12
CA SER A 15 20.15 -14.63 -12.37
C SER A 15 19.44 -13.94 -11.21
N GLY A 16 19.76 -12.67 -10.95
CA GLY A 16 19.01 -11.81 -10.07
C GLY A 16 17.92 -11.19 -10.91
N THR A 17 16.81 -11.89 -11.11
CA THR A 17 15.55 -11.15 -11.21
C THR A 17 15.56 -10.25 -9.99
N PHE A 18 15.66 -8.92 -10.15
CA PHE A 18 15.41 -8.00 -9.05
C PHE A 18 13.92 -8.15 -8.76
N ALA A 19 13.57 -9.18 -8.00
CA ALA A 19 12.25 -9.38 -7.48
C ALA A 19 12.06 -8.21 -6.53
N MET A 20 11.40 -7.15 -7.01
CA MET A 20 10.97 -6.09 -6.13
C MET A 20 10.10 -6.75 -5.07
N ARG A 21 10.50 -6.60 -3.80
CA ARG A 21 9.81 -7.22 -2.67
C ARG A 21 8.40 -6.68 -2.50
N CYS A 22 8.17 -5.45 -2.98
CA CYS A 22 6.87 -4.80 -3.06
C CYS A 22 6.52 -4.42 -4.51
N PRO A 23 5.23 -4.16 -4.82
CA PRO A 23 4.77 -3.92 -6.20
C PRO A 23 5.42 -2.73 -6.92
N SER A 24 5.76 -1.65 -6.20
CA SER A 24 6.49 -0.49 -6.74
C SER A 24 7.42 0.15 -5.70
N PRO A 25 8.33 1.06 -6.09
CA PRO A 25 9.22 1.77 -5.18
C PRO A 25 8.50 2.66 -4.15
N ASP A 26 7.23 3.03 -4.39
CA ASP A 26 6.44 3.90 -3.50
C ASP A 26 5.87 3.17 -2.28
N TRP A 27 6.10 1.86 -2.18
CA TRP A 27 5.64 1.03 -1.06
C TRP A 27 6.70 0.94 0.03
N TYR A 28 6.27 1.09 1.29
CA TYR A 28 7.09 0.86 2.47
C TYR A 28 7.14 -0.62 2.80
N TYR A 29 8.34 -1.20 2.70
CA TYR A 29 8.58 -2.60 3.05
C TYR A 29 8.88 -2.79 4.54
N ARG A 30 8.05 -3.56 5.25
CA ARG A 30 8.27 -3.98 6.63
C ARG A 30 8.95 -5.36 6.64
N LYS A 31 10.28 -5.35 6.85
CA LYS A 31 11.12 -6.55 6.86
C LYS A 31 10.71 -7.62 7.89
N THR A 32 10.19 -7.20 9.04
CA THR A 32 9.87 -8.11 10.15
C THR A 32 8.69 -9.03 9.86
N THR A 33 7.70 -8.54 9.09
CA THR A 33 6.49 -9.31 8.73
C THR A 33 6.38 -9.60 7.25
N ASP A 34 7.40 -9.23 6.47
CA ASP A 34 7.40 -9.37 5.01
C ASP A 34 6.19 -8.68 4.33
N LYS A 35 5.69 -7.58 4.91
CA LYS A 35 4.52 -6.84 4.43
C LYS A 35 4.93 -5.56 3.70
N CYS A 36 4.10 -5.13 2.77
CA CYS A 36 4.25 -3.88 2.02
C CYS A 36 3.08 -2.94 2.32
N TYR A 37 3.37 -1.67 2.58
CA TYR A 37 2.38 -0.64 2.89
C TYR A 37 2.46 0.49 1.88
N PHE A 38 1.33 0.89 1.33
CA PHE A 38 1.22 2.10 0.53
C PHE A 38 0.47 3.15 1.33
N ILE A 39 1.01 4.36 1.39
CA ILE A 39 0.40 5.48 2.09
C ILE A 39 -0.02 6.49 1.02
N GLN A 40 -1.32 6.67 0.89
CA GLN A 40 -1.87 7.71 0.02
C GLN A 40 -2.09 8.97 0.84
N GLY A 41 -1.26 9.99 0.60
CA GLY A 41 -1.56 11.34 1.05
C GLY A 41 -2.64 12.01 0.20
N ASN A 42 -3.13 13.16 0.65
CA ASN A 42 -3.94 14.08 -0.15
C ASN A 42 -3.12 14.82 -1.23
N GLU A 43 -1.80 14.59 -1.27
CA GLU A 43 -0.89 15.17 -2.25
C GLU A 43 -0.99 14.45 -3.59
N GLY A 44 -1.96 14.89 -4.40
CA GLY A 44 -1.92 14.79 -5.86
C GLY A 44 -1.90 13.38 -6.44
N ALA A 45 -3.02 13.00 -7.06
CA ALA A 45 -2.98 12.08 -8.20
C ALA A 45 -2.10 12.70 -9.30
N SER A 46 -0.78 12.56 -9.18
CA SER A 46 0.20 12.91 -10.22
C SER A 46 0.31 11.72 -11.18
N GLY A 47 -0.79 11.46 -11.89
CA GLY A 47 -0.89 10.43 -12.91
C GLY A 47 -2.00 10.68 -13.94
N GLY A 48 -2.59 11.87 -13.97
CA GLY A 48 -3.53 12.30 -15.00
C GLY A 48 -2.84 13.21 -15.99
N ASP A 49 -2.89 12.87 -17.27
CA ASP A 49 -2.60 13.75 -18.41
C ASP A 49 -3.23 15.14 -18.18
N SER A 50 -2.44 16.19 -18.38
CA SER A 50 -2.76 17.60 -18.21
C SER A 50 -3.91 18.14 -19.10
N THR A 51 -4.82 17.30 -19.60
CA THR A 51 -5.94 17.70 -20.46
C THR A 51 -7.33 17.56 -19.83
N THR A 52 -7.45 17.12 -18.58
CA THR A 52 -8.71 17.22 -17.81
C THR A 52 -8.46 17.93 -16.48
N GLY A 53 -8.85 19.20 -16.39
CA GLY A 53 -8.72 20.03 -15.19
C GLY A 53 -9.59 19.55 -14.03
N ALA A 54 -9.09 18.56 -13.27
CA ALA A 54 -9.63 18.16 -11.98
C ALA A 54 -8.50 17.79 -11.01
N LEU A 55 -7.61 18.75 -10.72
CA LEU A 55 -6.82 18.70 -9.50
C LEU A 55 -7.76 19.04 -8.34
N THR A 56 -8.29 18.01 -7.74
CA THR A 56 -9.13 18.14 -6.58
C THR A 56 -8.46 17.31 -5.49
N SER A 57 -7.99 18.01 -4.45
CA SER A 57 -7.63 17.40 -3.18
C SER A 57 -8.90 16.76 -2.62
N PHE A 58 -9.11 15.49 -2.96
CA PHE A 58 -10.25 14.74 -2.47
C PHE A 58 -9.79 14.00 -1.22
N THR A 59 -10.26 14.47 -0.06
CA THR A 59 -10.38 13.60 1.10
C THR A 59 -11.31 12.45 0.69
N LEU A 60 -10.74 11.27 0.49
CA LEU A 60 -11.52 10.08 0.20
C LEU A 60 -12.47 9.82 1.39
N LEU A 61 -13.68 9.37 1.12
CA LEU A 61 -14.50 8.71 2.13
C LEU A 61 -13.92 7.33 2.44
N TRP A 62 -14.24 6.77 3.60
CA TRP A 62 -13.70 5.47 4.03
C TRP A 62 -13.92 4.37 2.99
N ASP A 63 -15.13 4.23 2.43
CA ASP A 63 -15.43 3.24 1.39
C ASP A 63 -14.60 3.44 0.11
N GLN A 64 -14.30 4.70 -0.24
CA GLN A 64 -13.46 5.01 -1.39
C GLN A 64 -11.99 4.64 -1.13
N ALA A 65 -11.50 4.82 0.10
CA ALA A 65 -10.17 4.38 0.47
C ALA A 65 -10.02 2.85 0.42
N VAL A 66 -11.06 2.11 0.84
CA VAL A 66 -11.11 0.64 0.70
C VAL A 66 -10.97 0.25 -0.78
N GLU A 67 -11.74 0.88 -1.65
CA GLU A 67 -11.75 0.57 -3.08
C GLU A 67 -10.42 0.96 -3.77
N GLU A 68 -9.82 2.09 -3.41
CA GLU A 68 -8.51 2.50 -3.92
C GLU A 68 -7.41 1.50 -3.55
N CYS A 69 -7.41 0.99 -2.31
CA CYS A 69 -6.48 -0.07 -1.91
C CYS A 69 -6.66 -1.33 -2.77
N ARG A 70 -7.92 -1.70 -3.05
CA ARG A 70 -8.26 -2.87 -3.88
C ARG A 70 -7.81 -2.69 -5.33
N ILE A 71 -8.04 -1.53 -5.93
CA ILE A 71 -7.62 -1.19 -7.31
C ILE A 71 -6.10 -1.28 -7.46
N ARG A 72 -5.34 -0.93 -6.41
CA ARG A 72 -3.87 -1.03 -6.37
C ARG A 72 -3.35 -2.45 -6.12
N GLY A 73 -4.23 -3.44 -6.04
CA GLY A 73 -3.87 -4.84 -5.77
C GLY A 73 -3.52 -5.11 -4.30
N GLY A 74 -3.90 -4.20 -3.41
CA GLY A 74 -3.73 -4.32 -1.96
C GLY A 74 -5.06 -4.44 -1.22
N LYS A 75 -4.99 -4.27 0.09
CA LYS A 75 -6.12 -4.28 1.03
C LYS A 75 -6.01 -3.07 1.95
N ILE A 76 -7.14 -2.55 2.44
CA ILE A 76 -7.09 -1.47 3.43
C ILE A 76 -6.38 -1.97 4.68
N ALA A 77 -5.52 -1.13 5.27
CA ALA A 77 -4.64 -1.57 6.35
C ALA A 77 -5.43 -1.93 7.62
N THR A 78 -5.25 -3.15 8.10
CA THR A 78 -5.72 -3.62 9.40
C THR A 78 -4.53 -3.89 10.31
N PHE A 79 -4.68 -3.64 11.61
CA PHE A 79 -3.61 -3.81 12.57
C PHE A 79 -4.01 -4.81 13.64
N SER A 80 -3.18 -5.83 13.85
CA SER A 80 -3.32 -6.81 14.93
C SER A 80 -2.13 -6.79 15.90
N ASP A 81 -1.16 -5.91 15.66
CA ASP A 81 0.11 -5.82 16.36
C ASP A 81 0.43 -4.35 16.66
N ALA A 82 0.77 -4.05 17.91
CA ALA A 82 1.05 -2.67 18.35
C ALA A 82 2.31 -2.11 17.67
N GLU A 83 3.33 -2.95 17.54
CA GLU A 83 4.59 -2.57 16.90
C GLU A 83 4.38 -2.27 15.41
N GLU A 84 3.52 -3.02 14.73
CA GLU A 84 3.13 -2.76 13.35
C GLU A 84 2.46 -1.40 13.18
N LEU A 85 1.48 -1.08 14.04
CA LEU A 85 0.79 0.21 14.00
C LEU A 85 1.76 1.37 14.27
N GLU A 86 2.61 1.27 15.30
CA GLU A 86 3.63 2.27 15.60
C GLU A 86 4.63 2.43 14.45
N TRP A 87 5.07 1.32 13.86
CA TRP A 87 5.96 1.36 12.70
C TRP A 87 5.32 2.09 11.52
N VAL A 88 4.03 1.84 11.22
CA VAL A 88 3.31 2.55 10.14
C VAL A 88 3.17 4.03 10.47
N LYS A 89 2.85 4.39 11.72
CA LYS A 89 2.80 5.79 12.17
C LYS A 89 4.11 6.53 11.91
N THR A 90 5.27 5.88 12.06
CA THR A 90 6.58 6.52 11.73
C THR A 90 6.74 6.87 10.25
N LYS A 91 5.89 6.36 9.36
CA LYS A 91 5.90 6.64 7.92
C LYS A 91 4.86 7.68 7.51
N LEU A 92 3.90 7.95 8.39
CA LEU A 92 2.85 8.95 8.21
C LEU A 92 3.40 10.31 8.64
N VAL A 93 3.39 11.29 7.75
CA VAL A 93 3.85 12.67 8.05
C VAL A 93 2.61 13.54 8.23
N ASP A 94 2.17 13.74 9.48
CA ASP A 94 1.10 14.69 9.87
C ASP A 94 -0.17 14.70 8.97
N ILE A 95 -0.54 13.56 8.41
CA ILE A 95 -1.75 13.40 7.59
C ILE A 95 -2.79 12.56 8.35
N ASP A 96 -4.06 12.92 8.20
CA ASP A 96 -5.16 12.03 8.53
C ASP A 96 -5.22 10.88 7.51
N TYR A 97 -5.48 9.67 7.97
CA TYR A 97 -5.49 8.47 7.13
C TYR A 97 -6.65 7.56 7.50
N TRP A 98 -7.18 6.87 6.47
CA TRP A 98 -8.12 5.79 6.67
C TRP A 98 -7.39 4.49 6.97
N THR A 99 -7.98 3.69 7.85
CA THR A 99 -7.60 2.30 8.12
C THR A 99 -8.83 1.42 8.01
N GLY A 100 -8.66 0.11 8.09
CA GLY A 100 -9.76 -0.84 8.14
C GLY A 100 -10.61 -0.78 9.41
N LEU A 101 -10.26 0.05 10.40
CA LEU A 101 -11.02 0.13 11.64
C LEU A 101 -12.37 0.82 11.38
N THR A 102 -13.45 0.10 11.65
CA THR A 102 -14.81 0.59 11.45
C THR A 102 -15.72 0.17 12.60
N TYR A 103 -16.77 0.97 12.84
CA TYR A 103 -17.76 0.71 13.88
C TYR A 103 -19.04 0.19 13.25
N GLN A 104 -19.29 -1.12 13.37
CA GLN A 104 -20.41 -1.83 12.78
C GLN A 104 -21.07 -2.71 13.84
N ASN A 105 -22.40 -2.87 13.79
CA ASN A 105 -23.13 -3.73 14.73
C ASN A 105 -22.79 -3.45 16.21
N TYR A 106 -22.67 -2.17 16.57
CA TYR A 106 -22.34 -1.70 17.93
C TYR A 106 -20.97 -2.12 18.47
N ARG A 107 -20.04 -2.51 17.61
CA ARG A 107 -18.68 -2.93 17.99
C ARG A 107 -17.63 -2.41 17.01
N TRP A 108 -16.43 -2.18 17.50
CA TRP A 108 -15.27 -1.90 16.66
C TRP A 108 -14.78 -3.21 16.00
N GLN A 109 -14.51 -3.16 14.71
CA GLN A 109 -14.03 -4.28 13.93
C GLN A 109 -13.00 -3.80 12.90
N TRP A 110 -12.05 -4.67 12.57
CA TRP A 110 -11.15 -4.46 11.46
C TRP A 110 -11.75 -5.07 10.21
N TYR A 111 -11.78 -4.30 9.12
CA TYR A 111 -12.18 -4.74 7.80
C TYR A 111 -11.00 -4.62 6.86
N ASP A 112 -10.62 -5.70 6.17
CA ASP A 112 -9.49 -5.70 5.22
C ASP A 112 -9.93 -5.46 3.76
N GLY A 113 -11.20 -5.16 3.52
CA GLY A 113 -11.77 -5.08 2.17
C GLY A 113 -12.52 -6.34 1.73
N GLU A 114 -12.41 -7.43 2.50
CA GLU A 114 -13.09 -8.70 2.20
C GLU A 114 -13.79 -9.30 3.43
N THR A 115 -13.14 -9.23 4.59
CA THR A 115 -13.56 -9.90 5.82
C THR A 115 -13.47 -8.99 7.03
N PHE A 116 -14.34 -9.24 8.01
CA PHE A 116 -14.29 -8.58 9.31
C PHE A 116 -13.57 -9.46 10.31
N THR A 117 -12.61 -8.88 11.02
CA THR A 117 -11.98 -9.49 12.20
C THR A 117 -12.32 -8.68 13.44
N GLU A 118 -12.47 -9.37 14.56
CA GLU A 118 -12.77 -8.73 15.83
C GLU A 118 -11.62 -7.80 16.24
N TYR A 119 -11.97 -6.60 16.72
CA TYR A 119 -11.00 -5.72 17.33
C TYR A 119 -10.42 -6.39 18.58
N VAL A 120 -9.12 -6.73 18.52
CA VAL A 120 -8.35 -7.05 19.71
C VAL A 120 -7.76 -5.74 20.21
N THR A 121 -7.94 -5.42 21.49
CA THR A 121 -7.30 -4.25 22.10
C THR A 121 -5.81 -4.32 21.82
N ILE A 122 -5.32 -3.41 20.99
CA ILE A 122 -3.88 -3.22 20.79
C ILE A 122 -3.43 -2.39 21.98
N PRO A 123 -2.68 -2.95 22.95
CA PRO A 123 -2.14 -2.15 24.03
C PRO A 123 -1.14 -1.17 23.40
N MET A 124 -1.50 0.11 23.33
CA MET A 124 -0.52 1.16 23.05
C MET A 124 0.30 1.31 24.33
N VAL A 125 1.57 0.92 24.26
CA VAL A 125 2.57 1.10 25.32
C VAL A 125 2.96 2.56 25.48
#